data_AF-A0A0E3GWA4-F1
#
_entry.id   AF-A0A0E3GWA4-F1
#
_cell.length_a   1.000
_cell.length_b   1.000
_cell.length_c   1.000
_cell.angle_alpha   90.00
_cell.angle_beta   90.00
_cell.angle_gamma   90.00
#
_symmetry.space_group_name_H-M   'P 1'
#
loop_
_entity.id
_entity.type
_entity.pdbx_description
1 polymer ?
#
loop_
_entity_poly.entity_id
_entity_poly.type
_entity_poly.pdbx_seq_one_letter_code
_entity_poly.pdbx_strand_id
1 'polypeptide(L)'
;MEFPAEVRNNLSDGLCLTCCNDSVVCMSEDYPKNANVEVLFEIDREGREVIFRHIIMDDPSNPLTVEYGVDAKFVENVSHKKWIDIYFVNHSFNVEIKLRITFSDNEIRVMRREIGLGT
;
A
#
# COMPACT_ATOMS: atom_id res chain seq x y z
N MET A 1 -2.80 14.21 10.20
CA MET A 1 -2.75 14.25 8.72
C MET A 1 -4.15 14.52 8.23
N GLU A 2 -4.35 15.33 7.19
CA GLU A 2 -5.66 15.49 6.57
C GLU A 2 -5.74 14.63 5.30
N PHE A 3 -6.74 13.75 5.24
CA PHE A 3 -6.99 12.90 4.06
C PHE A 3 -7.93 13.61 3.07
N PRO A 4 -7.65 13.53 1.76
CA PRO A 4 -8.52 14.06 0.71
C PRO A 4 -9.94 13.48 0.77
N ALA A 5 -10.91 14.23 0.27
CA ALA A 5 -12.32 13.81 0.21
C ALA A 5 -12.51 12.48 -0.53
N GLU A 6 -11.72 12.22 -1.58
CA GLU A 6 -11.77 10.97 -2.33
C GLU A 6 -11.47 9.75 -1.43
N VAL A 7 -10.45 9.84 -0.57
CA VAL A 7 -10.16 8.77 0.41
C VAL A 7 -11.29 8.68 1.43
N ARG A 8 -11.76 9.81 1.96
CA ARG A 8 -12.82 9.81 2.98
C ARG A 8 -14.14 9.21 2.49
N ASN A 9 -14.45 9.37 1.21
CA ASN A 9 -15.72 8.93 0.63
C ASN A 9 -15.70 7.47 0.16
N ASN A 10 -14.51 6.90 -0.10
CA ASN A 10 -14.37 5.55 -0.68
C ASN A 10 -13.71 4.54 0.27
N LEU A 11 -12.99 5.01 1.29
CA LEU A 11 -12.34 4.13 2.27
C LEU A 11 -13.38 3.58 3.24
N SER A 12 -13.50 2.25 3.30
CA SER A 12 -14.34 1.51 4.23
C SER A 12 -13.51 0.50 5.01
N ASP A 13 -14.07 -0.07 6.07
CA ASP A 13 -13.39 -1.08 6.90
C ASP A 13 -12.90 -2.27 6.05
N GLY A 14 -11.65 -2.69 6.30
CA GLY A 14 -10.95 -3.73 5.56
C GLY A 14 -10.41 -3.31 4.19
N LEU A 15 -10.61 -2.06 3.76
CA LEU A 15 -10.11 -1.57 2.46
C LEU A 15 -8.85 -0.70 2.62
N CYS A 16 -8.00 -0.78 1.61
CA CYS A 16 -6.85 0.09 1.44
C CYS A 16 -6.90 0.82 0.10
N LEU A 17 -6.59 2.11 0.11
CA LEU A 17 -6.58 2.96 -1.08
C LEU A 17 -5.26 3.71 -1.21
N THR A 18 -4.75 3.83 -2.44
CA THR A 18 -3.67 4.77 -2.73
C THR A 18 -4.13 6.20 -2.48
N CYS A 19 -3.30 6.99 -1.80
CA CYS A 19 -3.52 8.41 -1.54
C CYS A 19 -2.27 9.22 -1.86
N CYS A 20 -2.48 10.52 -2.07
CA CYS A 20 -1.48 11.52 -1.70
C CYS A 20 -0.16 11.34 -2.48
N ASN A 21 -0.27 10.88 -3.72
CA ASN A 21 0.80 10.54 -4.68
C ASN A 21 1.64 9.28 -4.38
N ASP A 22 1.97 8.98 -3.12
CA ASP A 22 2.91 7.90 -2.77
C ASP A 22 2.63 7.26 -1.40
N SER A 23 1.37 7.29 -0.96
CA SER A 23 0.96 6.66 0.30
C SER A 23 -0.24 5.75 0.09
N VAL A 24 -0.45 4.86 1.05
CA VAL A 24 -1.63 3.99 1.09
C VAL A 24 -2.32 4.25 2.42
N VAL A 25 -3.65 4.26 2.42
CA VAL A 25 -4.45 4.43 3.63
C VAL A 25 -5.35 3.21 3.75
N CYS A 26 -5.26 2.50 4.85
CA CYS A 26 -6.06 1.34 5.19
C CYS A 26 -6.96 1.67 6.38
N MET A 27 -8.26 1.48 6.24
CA MET A 27 -9.17 1.53 7.39
C MET A 27 -9.33 0.13 7.93
N SER A 28 -8.77 -0.12 9.12
CA SER A 28 -8.82 -1.42 9.76
C SER A 28 -8.52 -1.27 11.25
N GLU A 29 -9.21 -2.05 12.08
CA GLU A 29 -8.82 -2.26 13.48
C GLU A 29 -7.74 -3.35 13.62
N ASP A 30 -7.51 -4.13 12.55
CA ASP A 30 -6.41 -5.09 12.42
C ASP A 30 -5.25 -4.43 11.68
N TYR A 31 -4.24 -4.03 12.45
CA TYR A 31 -3.04 -3.33 12.00
C TYR A 31 -1.81 -3.92 12.68
N PRO A 32 -0.61 -3.79 12.08
CA PRO A 32 0.56 -4.47 12.61
C PRO A 32 0.95 -3.91 13.98
N LYS A 33 1.32 -4.79 14.91
CA LYS A 33 1.77 -4.37 16.26
C LYS A 33 3.18 -3.79 16.25
N ASN A 34 3.97 -4.13 15.23
CA ASN A 34 5.36 -3.73 15.07
C ASN A 34 5.57 -3.05 13.71
N ALA A 35 6.21 -1.89 13.70
CA ALA A 35 6.54 -1.17 12.47
C ALA A 35 7.83 -1.66 11.78
N ASN A 36 8.60 -2.55 12.43
CA ASN A 36 9.82 -3.14 11.89
C ASN A 36 9.62 -4.65 11.75
N VAL A 37 8.97 -5.04 10.67
CA VAL A 37 8.55 -6.42 10.39
C VAL A 37 8.93 -6.76 8.96
N GLU A 38 9.13 -8.04 8.69
CA GLU A 38 9.32 -8.51 7.32
C GLU A 38 8.03 -8.31 6.54
N VAL A 39 8.15 -7.78 5.33
CA VAL A 39 7.03 -7.57 4.42
C VAL A 39 7.37 -8.21 3.09
N LEU A 40 6.52 -9.14 2.65
CA LEU A 40 6.62 -9.72 1.32
C LEU A 40 5.76 -8.90 0.36
N PHE A 41 6.25 -8.71 -0.86
CA PHE A 41 5.57 -7.91 -1.87
C PHE A 41 5.21 -8.78 -3.08
N GLU A 42 3.95 -8.70 -3.47
CA GLU A 42 3.39 -9.38 -4.65
C GLU A 42 2.68 -8.38 -5.55
N ILE A 43 2.67 -8.68 -6.85
CA ILE A 43 1.92 -7.93 -7.85
C ILE A 43 0.97 -8.90 -8.54
N ASP A 44 -0.31 -8.57 -8.48
CA ASP A 44 -1.36 -9.32 -9.18
C ASP A 44 -1.95 -8.47 -10.31
N ARG A 45 -2.50 -9.14 -11.32
CA ARG A 45 -3.13 -8.50 -12.49
C ARG A 45 -4.50 -9.08 -12.74
N GLU A 46 -5.52 -8.37 -12.30
CA GLU A 46 -6.91 -8.71 -12.53
C GLU A 46 -7.43 -7.99 -13.78
N GLY A 47 -7.21 -8.64 -14.93
CA GLY A 47 -7.57 -8.09 -16.23
C GLY A 47 -6.75 -6.85 -16.60
N ARG A 48 -7.35 -5.67 -16.44
CA ARG A 48 -6.68 -4.38 -16.71
C ARG A 48 -6.14 -3.71 -15.45
N GLU A 49 -6.54 -4.18 -14.28
CA GLU A 49 -6.14 -3.60 -13.01
C GLU A 49 -4.87 -4.29 -12.53
N VAL A 50 -4.00 -3.49 -11.90
CA VAL A 50 -2.80 -3.98 -11.24
C VAL A 50 -3.01 -3.77 -9.74
N ILE A 51 -2.84 -4.85 -8.98
CA ILE A 51 -3.04 -4.87 -7.53
C ILE A 51 -1.69 -5.12 -6.90
N PHE A 52 -1.34 -4.28 -5.93
CA PHE A 52 -0.19 -4.50 -5.08
C PHE A 52 -0.65 -5.16 -3.78
N ARG A 53 0.02 -6.24 -3.40
CA ARG A 53 -0.24 -6.98 -2.17
C ARG A 53 1.03 -6.96 -1.30
N HIS A 54 0.86 -6.58 -0.05
CA HIS A 54 1.89 -6.69 0.98
C HIS A 54 1.45 -7.68 2.05
N ILE A 55 2.30 -8.67 2.33
CA ILE A 55 2.07 -9.64 3.40
C ILE A 55 2.99 -9.27 4.55
N ILE A 56 2.41 -8.74 5.62
CA ILE A 56 3.10 -8.20 6.78
C ILE A 56 3.22 -9.31 7.83
N MET A 57 4.46 -9.74 8.10
CA MET A 57 4.75 -10.88 8.97
C MET A 57 4.94 -10.44 10.43
N ASP A 58 3.96 -9.74 11.01
CA ASP A 58 4.03 -9.28 12.41
C ASP A 58 3.64 -10.38 13.42
N ASP A 59 2.64 -11.20 13.09
CA ASP A 59 2.31 -12.48 13.72
C ASP A 59 2.50 -13.63 12.71
N PRO A 60 3.51 -14.50 12.89
CA PRO A 60 3.75 -15.62 11.98
C PRO A 60 2.58 -16.60 11.83
N SER A 61 1.65 -16.64 12.80
CA SER A 61 0.47 -17.50 12.76
C SER A 61 -0.69 -16.88 12.02
N ASN A 62 -0.69 -15.56 11.85
CA ASN A 62 -1.75 -14.80 11.17
C ASN A 62 -1.17 -13.53 10.51
N PRO A 63 -0.46 -13.65 9.38
CA PRO A 63 0.08 -12.50 8.68
C PRO A 63 -1.01 -11.56 8.18
N LEU A 64 -0.81 -10.26 8.37
CA LEU A 64 -1.73 -9.25 7.85
C LEU A 64 -1.48 -9.02 6.36
N THR A 65 -2.52 -9.11 5.54
CA THR A 65 -2.43 -8.87 4.10
C THR A 65 -3.05 -7.52 3.77
N VAL A 66 -2.30 -6.68 3.03
CA VAL A 66 -2.74 -5.37 2.56
C VAL A 66 -2.76 -5.37 1.04
N GLU A 67 -3.93 -5.18 0.45
CA GLU A 67 -4.12 -5.13 -1.00
C GLU A 67 -4.69 -3.79 -1.42
N TYR A 68 -4.17 -3.23 -2.51
CA TYR A 68 -4.71 -2.01 -3.10
C TYR A 68 -4.42 -1.94 -4.60
N GLY A 69 -5.38 -1.39 -5.35
CA GLY A 69 -5.20 -1.08 -6.75
C GLY A 69 -4.21 0.07 -6.95
N VAL A 70 -3.42 0.00 -8.01
CA VAL A 70 -2.45 1.05 -8.37
C VAL A 70 -2.63 1.53 -9.80
N ASP A 71 -2.29 2.79 -10.03
CA ASP A 71 -2.22 3.38 -11.36
C ASP A 71 -0.77 3.73 -11.75
N ALA A 72 -0.59 4.10 -13.02
CA ALA A 72 0.72 4.46 -13.55
C ALA A 72 1.34 5.66 -12.81
N LYS A 73 0.52 6.63 -12.37
CA LYS A 73 1.01 7.82 -11.67
C LYS A 73 1.58 7.45 -10.30
N PHE A 74 0.90 6.59 -9.55
CA PHE A 74 1.35 6.07 -8.27
C PHE A 74 2.69 5.33 -8.44
N VAL A 75 2.76 4.39 -9.39
CA VAL A 75 3.98 3.62 -9.66
C VAL A 75 5.15 4.52 -10.08
N GLU A 76 4.90 5.56 -10.88
CA GLU A 76 5.93 6.53 -11.26
C GLU A 76 6.47 7.30 -10.05
N ASN A 77 5.61 7.75 -9.13
CA ASN A 77 6.03 8.42 -7.90
C ASN A 77 6.86 7.50 -7.00
N VAL A 78 6.39 6.27 -6.80
CA VAL A 78 7.10 5.25 -6.02
C VAL A 78 8.43 4.88 -6.66
N SER A 79 8.52 4.85 -7.99
CA SER A 79 9.79 4.59 -8.71
C SER A 79 10.86 5.62 -8.37
N HIS A 80 10.49 6.88 -8.19
CA HIS A 80 11.42 7.95 -7.83
C HIS A 80 11.80 7.92 -6.34
N LYS A 81 10.81 7.70 -5.46
CA LYS A 81 11.05 7.71 -4.01
C LYS A 81 11.66 6.41 -3.48
N LYS A 82 11.36 5.27 -4.12
CA LYS A 82 11.70 3.90 -3.72
C LYS A 82 11.12 3.45 -2.38
N TRP A 83 10.07 4.11 -1.91
CA TRP A 83 9.33 3.70 -0.71
C TRP A 83 7.90 4.24 -0.75
N ILE A 84 7.04 3.64 0.07
CA ILE A 84 5.70 4.12 0.40
C ILE A 84 5.50 4.13 1.92
N ASP A 85 4.62 4.99 2.39
CA ASP A 85 4.08 4.91 3.74
C ASP A 85 2.64 4.35 3.66
N ILE A 86 2.37 3.26 4.39
CA ILE A 86 1.02 2.72 4.62
C ILE A 86 0.54 3.23 5.97
N TYR A 87 -0.59 3.93 5.97
CA TYR A 87 -1.25 4.46 7.16
C TYR A 87 -2.44 3.59 7.51
N PHE A 88 -2.44 3.02 8.70
CA PHE A 88 -3.60 2.35 9.27
C PHE A 88 -4.39 3.36 10.09
N VAL A 89 -5.67 3.50 9.77
CA VAL A 89 -6.56 4.48 10.40
C VAL A 89 -7.80 3.80 10.96
N ASN A 90 -8.34 4.37 12.03
CA ASN A 90 -9.65 3.99 12.54
C ASN A 90 -10.79 4.66 11.76
N HIS A 91 -12.04 4.34 12.11
CA HIS A 91 -13.25 4.91 11.52
C HIS A 91 -13.38 6.44 11.63
N SER A 92 -12.62 7.06 12.54
CA SER A 92 -12.54 8.53 12.67
C SER A 92 -11.39 9.14 11.85
N PHE A 93 -10.71 8.33 11.02
CA PHE A 93 -9.50 8.70 10.28
C PHE A 93 -8.32 9.12 11.16
N ASN A 94 -8.30 8.71 12.44
CA ASN A 94 -7.11 8.86 13.25
C ASN A 94 -6.10 7.78 12.86
N VAL A 95 -4.84 8.19 12.70
CA VAL A 95 -3.74 7.27 12.37
C VAL A 95 -3.35 6.49 13.62
N GLU A 96 -3.52 5.18 13.58
CA GLU A 96 -3.12 4.26 14.66
C GLU A 96 -1.65 3.86 14.51
N ILE A 97 -1.23 3.50 13.29
CA ILE A 97 0.17 3.18 12.99
C ILE A 97 0.53 3.55 11.54
N LYS A 98 1.82 3.78 11.32
CA LYS A 98 2.41 3.97 9.99
C LYS A 98 3.50 2.94 9.75
N LEU A 99 3.41 2.24 8.63
CA LEU A 99 4.42 1.30 8.16
C LEU A 99 5.12 1.86 6.92
N ARG A 100 6.45 1.91 6.92
CA ARG A 100 7.22 2.30 5.73
C ARG A 100 7.72 1.05 5.02
N ILE A 101 7.43 0.95 3.73
CA ILE A 101 7.90 -0.14 2.89
C ILE A 101 8.87 0.44 1.86
N THR A 102 10.07 -0.12 1.79
CA THR A 102 11.09 0.27 0.82
C THR A 102 11.19 -0.78 -0.28
N PHE A 103 11.44 -0.33 -1.51
CA PHE A 103 11.55 -1.21 -2.66
C PHE A 103 12.96 -1.20 -3.24
N SER A 104 13.42 -2.37 -3.61
CA SER A 104 14.64 -2.57 -4.40
C SER A 104 14.45 -2.12 -5.86
N ASP A 105 15.56 -1.87 -6.54
CA ASP A 105 15.54 -1.49 -7.96
C ASP A 105 14.88 -2.56 -8.84
N ASN A 106 15.01 -3.84 -8.46
CA ASN A 106 14.37 -4.93 -9.19
C ASN A 106 12.84 -4.89 -9.01
N GLU A 107 12.34 -4.66 -7.80
CA GLU A 107 10.91 -4.51 -7.54
C GLU A 107 10.33 -3.33 -8.31
N ILE A 108 11.00 -2.16 -8.26
CA ILE A 108 10.60 -0.99 -9.04
C ILE A 108 10.51 -1.31 -10.54
N ARG A 109 11.50 -2.01 -11.09
CA ARG A 109 11.50 -2.42 -12.50
C ARG A 109 10.31 -3.32 -12.83
N VAL A 110 9.98 -4.28 -11.95
CA VAL A 110 8.83 -5.17 -12.14
C VAL A 110 7.52 -4.38 -12.08
N MET A 111 7.34 -3.50 -11.09
CA MET A 111 6.16 -2.63 -10.99
C MET A 111 5.92 -1.81 -12.25
N ARG A 112 6.97 -1.13 -12.75
CA ARG A 112 6.89 -0.31 -13.96
C ARG A 112 6.50 -1.13 -15.19
N ARG A 113 7.04 -2.35 -15.31
CA ARG A 113 6.68 -3.28 -16.39
C ARG A 113 5.22 -3.68 -16.34
N GLU A 114 4.71 -4.07 -15.17
CA GLU A 114 3.34 -4.58 -15.04
C GLU A 114 2.28 -3.51 -15.34
N ILE A 115 2.53 -2.26 -14.93
CA ILE A 115 1.64 -1.12 -15.19
C ILE A 115 1.83 -0.49 -16.59
N GLY A 116 2.78 -0.98 -17.40
CA GLY A 116 3.00 -0.52 -18.76
C GLY A 116 3.85 0.75 -18.93
N LEU A 117 4.62 1.14 -17.90
CA LEU A 117 5.57 2.27 -17.96
C LEU A 117 6.95 1.88 -18.53
N GLY A 118 7.14 0.61 -18.85
CA GLY A 118 8.39 0.08 -19.41
C GLY A 118 9.44 -0.27 -18.34
N THR A 119 10.67 -0.51 -18.78
CA THR A 119 11.83 -0.77 -17.91
C THR A 119 12.55 0.52 -17.58
#